data_AF-G1QDD9-F1
#
_entry.id   AF-G1QDD9-F1
#
_cell.length_a   1.000
_cell.length_b   1.000
_cell.length_c   1.000
_cell.angle_alpha   90.00
_cell.angle_beta   90.00
_cell.angle_gamma   90.00
#
_symmetry.space_group_name_H-M   'P 1'
#
loop_
_entity.id
_entity.type
_entity.pdbx_description
1 polymer ?
#
loop_
_entity_poly.entity_id
_entity_poly.type
_entity_poly.pdbx_seq_one_letter_code
_entity_poly.pdbx_strand_id
1 'polypeptide(L)'
;MTTVTVTTEVPSRGKMEDNPASYESTSAHIIEETEYVRMIRATLEKIRNQMFKDETGHSGTKHKLDTKVMNLSKRTTFIPLVNKHKANLNLLMDRMKGKDLQLLKMNEENEVLKIKLEASREAGAAALRNVAQRLFEIYQTQSEEGRKQHEDSTHFLQVNKLEKEQELKQHVEHLNQVAEKLEEKHNKITALESLVQRMEKEKRTLLERKLSLENKLLQLKSNTTHAKSVQGLQKEISLLQEQISHLQFVIHSQHQSLRRVIQEMEGLKINLKEQDKRIENLKDKVNVLEAQNKELKTKVALWSETPRTMVSKAVATRHCLYLFKCPCLYLESKYVMNVK
;
A
#
# COMPACT_ATOMS: atom_id res chain seq x y z
N MET A 1 -42.94 15.03 -8.29
CA MET A 1 -42.52 15.07 -6.87
C MET A 1 -41.85 13.76 -6.51
N THR A 2 -40.82 13.88 -5.67
CA THR A 2 -40.21 12.87 -4.76
C THR A 2 -38.71 12.72 -5.00
N THR A 3 -38.00 13.51 -4.21
CA THR A 3 -36.57 13.47 -3.87
C THR A 3 -36.26 12.29 -2.95
N VAL A 4 -35.20 11.53 -3.23
CA VAL A 4 -34.51 10.71 -2.22
C VAL A 4 -33.00 10.78 -2.50
N THR A 5 -32.26 11.14 -1.46
CA THR A 5 -30.81 11.32 -1.36
C THR A 5 -30.19 10.18 -0.51
N VAL A 6 -28.86 10.05 -0.60
CA VAL A 6 -27.93 9.41 0.39
C VAL A 6 -27.82 7.86 0.26
N THR A 7 -26.68 7.15 0.33
CA THR A 7 -25.35 7.34 0.97
C THR A 7 -24.27 6.51 0.26
N THR A 8 -23.03 7.00 0.22
CA THR A 8 -21.83 6.20 -0.11
C THR A 8 -21.09 5.95 1.21
N GLU A 9 -20.97 4.70 1.64
CA GLU A 9 -20.26 4.34 2.87
C GLU A 9 -18.77 4.10 2.61
N VAL A 10 -17.95 4.98 3.18
CA VAL A 10 -16.51 4.81 3.40
C VAL A 10 -16.33 4.42 4.88
N PRO A 11 -15.61 3.33 5.21
CA PRO A 11 -15.37 2.99 6.61
C PRO A 11 -14.43 3.99 7.27
N SER A 12 -14.90 4.62 8.35
CA SER A 12 -14.13 5.47 9.27
C SER A 12 -14.07 4.81 10.64
N ARG A 13 -12.86 4.45 11.10
CA ARG A 13 -12.44 4.31 12.52
C ARG A 13 -10.93 4.03 12.53
N GLY A 14 -10.08 4.64 13.36
CA GLY A 14 -10.31 5.49 14.51
C GLY A 14 -9.21 6.52 14.68
N LYS A 15 -9.54 7.51 15.52
CA LYS A 15 -8.65 8.57 15.99
C LYS A 15 -7.51 7.93 16.81
N MET A 16 -6.27 8.18 16.40
CA MET A 16 -5.19 8.36 17.36
C MET A 16 -4.66 9.78 17.19
N GLU A 17 -4.76 10.48 18.31
CA GLU A 17 -4.27 11.81 18.58
C GLU A 17 -2.74 11.69 18.72
N ASP A 18 -2.05 11.58 17.59
CA ASP A 18 -0.60 11.68 17.58
C ASP A 18 -0.25 13.15 17.66
N ASN A 19 0.18 13.53 18.86
CA ASN A 19 0.84 14.78 19.16
C ASN A 19 2.36 14.60 18.95
N PRO A 20 2.96 14.96 17.80
CA PRO A 20 4.42 15.08 17.71
C PRO A 20 4.84 16.51 18.05
N ALA A 21 4.39 17.02 19.19
CA ALA A 21 5.02 18.18 19.80
C ALA A 21 6.29 17.69 20.52
N SER A 22 7.39 17.52 19.78
CA SER A 22 8.71 17.90 20.28
C SER A 22 9.81 17.66 19.25
N TYR A 23 10.43 18.79 18.87
CA TYR A 23 11.80 18.89 18.39
C TYR A 23 12.06 18.54 16.92
N GLU A 24 11.20 19.03 16.04
CA GLU A 24 11.66 19.39 14.71
C GLU A 24 12.52 20.67 14.86
N SER A 25 13.81 20.47 15.16
CA SER A 25 14.78 21.55 15.23
C SER A 25 14.83 22.24 13.88
N THR A 26 14.14 23.36 13.79
CA THR A 26 14.14 24.23 12.61
C THR A 26 15.59 24.61 12.33
N SER A 27 16.00 24.65 11.06
CA SER A 27 17.35 25.03 10.63
C SER A 27 17.87 26.30 11.34
N ALA A 28 16.98 27.26 11.64
CA ALA A 28 17.27 28.45 12.44
C ALA A 28 17.80 28.15 13.86
N HIS A 29 17.23 27.16 14.55
CA HIS A 29 17.65 26.75 15.90
C HIS A 29 19.04 26.10 15.89
N ILE A 30 19.34 25.28 14.87
CA ILE A 30 20.68 24.70 14.71
C ILE A 30 21.71 25.80 14.41
N ILE A 31 21.36 26.82 13.62
CA ILE A 31 22.24 27.96 13.35
C ILE A 31 22.50 28.75 14.63
N GLU A 32 21.47 29.05 15.41
CA GLU A 32 21.58 29.77 16.68
C GLU A 32 22.45 29.02 17.69
N GLU A 33 22.24 27.71 17.86
CA GLU A 33 23.10 26.86 18.71
C GLU A 33 24.56 26.86 18.22
N THR A 34 24.81 26.85 16.91
CA THR A 34 26.19 26.92 16.38
C THR A 34 26.85 28.29 16.56
N GLU A 35 26.08 29.38 16.57
CA GLU A 35 26.56 30.73 16.93
C GLU A 35 26.89 30.81 18.42
N TYR A 36 26.02 30.25 19.27
CA TYR A 36 26.22 30.20 20.72
C TYR A 36 27.48 29.42 21.09
N VAL A 37 27.69 28.24 20.49
CA VAL A 37 28.92 27.44 20.66
C VAL A 37 30.17 28.23 20.21
N ARG A 38 30.06 29.03 19.14
CA ARG A 38 31.17 29.87 18.66
C ARG A 38 31.51 30.99 19.63
N MET A 39 30.50 31.63 20.22
CA MET A 39 30.67 32.65 21.25
C MET A 39 31.31 32.10 22.52
N ILE A 40 30.91 30.91 22.97
CA ILE A 40 31.56 30.21 24.08
C ILE A 40 33.03 29.95 23.76
N ARG A 41 33.33 29.42 22.56
CA ARG A 41 34.71 29.12 22.14
C ARG A 41 35.58 30.39 22.08
N ALA A 42 35.05 31.49 21.57
CA ALA A 42 35.74 32.78 21.54
C ALA A 42 35.98 33.34 22.95
N THR A 43 35.06 33.12 23.88
CA THR A 43 35.19 33.58 25.28
C THR A 43 36.21 32.75 26.04
N LEU A 44 36.20 31.43 25.86
CA LEU A 44 37.22 30.53 26.40
C LEU A 44 38.61 30.84 25.85
N GLU A 45 38.71 31.20 24.57
CA GLU A 45 39.98 31.61 23.95
C GLU A 45 40.46 32.98 24.48
N LYS A 46 39.56 33.92 24.80
CA LYS A 46 39.92 35.18 25.49
C LYS A 46 40.43 34.91 26.91
N ILE A 47 39.77 34.03 27.66
CA ILE A 47 40.21 33.63 29.01
C ILE A 47 41.58 32.95 28.94
N ARG A 48 41.79 32.03 27.99
CA ARG A 48 43.08 31.39 27.75
C ARG A 48 44.16 32.43 27.45
N ASN A 49 43.89 33.36 26.53
CA ASN A 49 44.83 34.42 26.20
C ASN A 49 45.05 35.40 27.37
N GLN A 50 44.12 35.53 28.31
CA GLN A 50 44.31 36.35 29.51
C GLN A 50 45.11 35.63 30.59
N MET A 51 44.98 34.30 30.71
CA MET A 51 45.77 33.50 31.66
C MET A 51 47.19 33.22 31.19
N PHE A 52 47.43 33.18 29.87
CA PHE A 52 48.73 32.78 29.29
C PHE A 52 49.51 33.92 28.64
N LYS A 53 49.04 35.17 28.71
CA LYS A 53 49.79 36.34 28.20
C LYS A 53 50.93 36.83 29.10
N ASP A 54 51.03 36.33 30.34
CA ASP A 54 52.12 36.71 31.27
C ASP A 54 53.33 35.74 31.24
N GLU A 55 53.30 34.65 30.46
CA GLU A 55 54.36 33.63 30.50
C GLU A 55 55.28 33.57 29.27
N THR A 56 55.11 34.44 28.27
CA THR A 56 56.04 34.49 27.12
C THR A 56 56.65 35.88 26.90
N GLY A 57 57.52 36.25 27.86
CA GLY A 57 58.80 36.91 27.58
C GLY A 57 58.82 38.42 27.34
N HIS A 58 59.38 39.15 28.30
CA HIS A 58 60.22 40.37 28.26
C HIS A 58 59.92 41.12 29.58
N SER A 59 60.82 41.22 30.56
CA SER A 59 62.12 41.87 30.45
C SER A 59 62.75 41.89 31.84
N GLY A 60 64.06 41.67 31.92
CA GLY A 60 64.82 42.06 33.10
C GLY A 60 64.71 43.57 33.27
N THR A 61 63.92 44.04 34.23
CA THR A 61 63.96 45.43 34.71
C THR A 61 63.48 45.48 36.16
N LYS A 62 64.47 45.46 37.06
CA LYS A 62 64.50 46.16 38.36
C LYS A 62 63.21 46.12 39.21
N HIS A 63 63.14 45.14 40.10
CA HIS A 63 62.51 45.36 41.41
C HIS A 63 63.56 45.32 42.51
N LYS A 64 63.81 46.54 43.02
CA LYS A 64 64.54 46.85 44.25
C LYS A 64 64.06 45.92 45.36
N LEU A 65 65.01 45.21 45.98
CA LEU A 65 64.85 44.82 47.37
C LEU A 65 64.89 46.11 48.21
N ASP A 66 63.72 46.63 48.56
CA ASP A 66 63.59 47.59 49.66
C ASP A 66 63.78 46.83 50.99
N THR A 67 65.03 46.49 51.28
CA THR A 67 65.46 46.19 52.63
C THR A 67 65.47 47.51 53.39
N LYS A 68 64.33 47.82 54.02
CA LYS A 68 64.20 48.97 54.93
C LYS A 68 65.09 48.76 56.16
N VAL A 69 66.33 49.20 56.06
CA VAL A 69 67.21 49.47 57.20
C VAL A 69 66.59 50.65 57.96
N MET A 70 65.83 50.34 59.01
CA MET A 70 65.41 51.35 59.98
C MET A 70 66.53 51.50 61.00
N ASN A 71 67.39 52.49 60.77
CA ASN A 71 68.20 53.06 61.83
C ASN A 71 67.26 53.62 62.91
N LEU A 72 67.36 53.11 64.14
CA LEU A 72 67.08 53.92 65.31
C LEU A 72 68.18 53.66 66.34
N SER A 73 69.12 54.60 66.36
CA SER A 73 70.03 54.80 67.46
C SER A 73 69.24 55.17 68.72
N LYS A 74 69.80 54.75 69.87
CA LYS A 74 69.53 55.16 71.25
C LYS A 74 68.51 54.33 72.06
N ARG A 75 69.11 53.50 72.92
CA ARG A 75 68.98 53.44 74.39
C ARG A 75 67.62 53.01 74.98
N THR A 76 67.69 51.84 75.64
CA THR A 76 67.07 51.46 76.92
C THR A 76 65.69 52.02 77.25
N THR A 77 64.64 51.17 77.29
CA THR A 77 63.65 51.03 78.40
C THR A 77 62.78 49.77 78.16
N PHE A 78 62.40 49.11 79.25
CA PHE A 78 61.71 47.81 79.37
C PHE A 78 60.23 47.77 78.90
N ILE A 79 59.81 46.58 78.40
CA ILE A 79 58.48 45.93 78.47
C ILE A 79 57.25 46.76 78.02
N PRO A 80 56.73 46.55 76.77
CA PRO A 80 55.53 45.71 76.58
C PRO A 80 55.49 44.92 75.24
N LEU A 81 56.65 44.51 74.70
CA LEU A 81 56.75 43.91 73.36
C LEU A 81 56.22 42.47 73.24
N VAL A 82 56.27 41.70 74.33
CA VAL A 82 55.94 40.26 74.35
C VAL A 82 54.43 40.01 74.17
N ASN A 83 53.57 40.91 74.65
CA ASN A 83 52.11 40.78 74.53
C ASN A 83 51.59 41.07 73.12
N LYS A 84 52.19 42.03 72.41
CA LYS A 84 51.82 42.38 71.02
C LYS A 84 52.18 41.28 70.03
N HIS A 85 53.34 40.64 70.21
CA HIS A 85 53.78 39.53 69.35
C HIS A 85 52.95 38.26 69.60
N LYS A 86 52.59 37.97 70.86
CA LYS A 86 51.69 36.85 71.19
C LYS A 86 50.28 37.05 70.64
N ALA A 87 49.72 38.26 70.73
CA ALA A 87 48.42 38.60 70.14
C ALA A 87 48.43 38.48 68.60
N ASN A 88 49.51 38.94 67.94
CA ASN A 88 49.67 38.80 66.49
C ASN A 88 49.82 37.33 66.07
N LEU A 89 50.53 36.51 66.84
CA LEU A 89 50.67 35.07 66.60
C LEU A 89 49.32 34.35 66.73
N ASN A 90 48.54 34.68 67.76
CA ASN A 90 47.20 34.11 67.95
C ASN A 90 46.25 34.51 66.80
N LEU A 91 46.27 35.79 66.38
CA LEU A 91 45.47 36.27 65.24
C LEU A 91 45.84 35.56 63.92
N LEU A 92 47.13 35.28 63.71
CA LEU A 92 47.60 34.49 62.56
C LEU A 92 47.12 33.05 62.63
N MET A 93 47.18 32.44 63.82
CA MET A 93 46.73 31.07 64.06
C MET A 93 45.21 30.92 63.85
N ASP A 94 44.41 31.88 64.30
CA ASP A 94 42.96 31.88 64.08
C ASP A 94 42.61 32.11 62.61
N ARG A 95 43.35 32.96 61.90
CA ARG A 95 43.22 33.13 60.45
C ARG A 95 43.58 31.83 59.70
N MET A 96 44.59 31.11 60.16
CA MET A 96 45.00 29.82 59.59
C MET A 96 43.90 28.78 59.77
N LYS A 97 43.40 28.61 61.00
CA LYS A 97 42.26 27.73 61.29
C LYS A 97 41.01 28.07 60.47
N GLY A 98 40.72 29.37 60.29
CA GLY A 98 39.60 29.81 59.46
C GLY A 98 39.78 29.44 57.99
N LYS A 99 40.99 29.57 57.45
CA LYS A 99 41.32 29.13 56.09
C LYS A 99 41.25 27.60 55.95
N ASP A 100 41.72 26.85 56.93
CA ASP A 100 41.67 25.38 56.91
C ASP A 100 40.22 24.88 56.93
N LEU A 101 39.35 25.51 57.72
CA LEU A 101 37.92 25.21 57.72
C LEU A 101 37.26 25.54 56.36
N GLN A 102 37.67 26.64 55.72
CA GLN A 102 37.19 27.00 54.38
C GLN A 102 37.66 26.00 53.32
N LEU A 103 38.91 25.54 53.39
CA LEU A 103 39.44 24.51 52.51
C LEU A 103 38.70 23.18 52.68
N LEU A 104 38.40 22.78 53.92
CA LEU A 104 37.63 21.58 54.20
C LEU A 104 36.24 21.65 53.55
N LYS A 105 35.53 22.77 53.72
CA LYS A 105 34.22 22.99 53.11
C LYS A 105 34.29 22.98 51.58
N MET A 106 35.28 23.64 50.99
CA MET A 106 35.50 23.61 49.53
C MET A 106 35.81 22.19 49.02
N ASN A 107 36.53 21.39 49.80
CA ASN A 107 36.83 20.00 49.46
C ASN A 107 35.56 19.13 49.49
N GLU A 108 34.71 19.28 50.51
CA GLU A 108 33.40 18.61 50.58
C GLU A 108 32.50 19.00 49.40
N GLU A 109 32.45 20.29 49.06
CA GLU A 109 31.70 20.78 47.89
C GLU A 109 32.23 20.19 46.58
N ASN A 110 33.56 20.08 46.41
CA ASN A 110 34.17 19.46 45.24
C ASN A 110 33.82 17.97 45.09
N GLU A 111 33.82 17.20 46.19
CA GLU A 111 33.41 15.79 46.16
C GLU A 111 31.93 15.65 45.76
N VAL A 112 31.05 16.50 46.30
CA VAL A 112 29.64 16.53 45.90
C VAL A 112 29.47 16.88 44.41
N LEU A 113 30.23 17.85 43.91
CA LEU A 113 30.20 18.23 42.49
C LEU A 113 30.69 17.10 41.58
N LYS A 114 31.71 16.37 42.00
CA LYS A 114 32.22 15.20 41.27
C LYS A 114 31.15 14.11 41.14
N ILE A 115 30.47 13.77 42.23
CA ILE A 115 29.37 12.78 42.22
C ILE A 115 28.23 13.27 41.31
N LYS A 116 27.83 14.54 41.39
CA LYS A 116 26.79 15.11 40.52
C LYS A 116 27.17 15.05 39.04
N LEU A 117 28.42 15.35 38.73
CA LEU A 117 28.92 15.28 37.36
C LEU A 117 28.90 13.84 36.83
N GLU A 118 29.34 12.87 37.63
CA GLU A 118 29.31 11.45 37.28
C GLU A 118 27.86 10.95 37.12
N ALA A 119 26.96 11.30 38.02
CA ALA A 119 25.54 10.96 37.93
C ALA A 119 24.87 11.57 36.69
N SER A 120 25.17 12.84 36.37
CA SER A 120 24.65 13.49 35.15
C SER A 120 25.19 12.83 33.88
N ARG A 121 26.45 12.41 33.87
CA ARG A 121 27.05 11.69 32.74
C ARG A 121 26.42 10.31 32.56
N GLU A 122 26.23 9.56 33.65
CA GLU A 122 25.61 8.24 33.59
C GLU A 122 24.12 8.33 33.19
N ALA A 123 23.38 9.30 33.71
CA ALA A 123 22.00 9.56 33.28
C ALA A 123 21.93 9.88 31.78
N GLY A 124 22.86 10.68 31.26
CA GLY A 124 22.97 10.99 29.83
C GLY A 124 23.29 9.74 28.99
N ALA A 125 24.26 8.93 29.42
CA ALA A 125 24.61 7.68 28.75
C ALA A 125 23.45 6.67 28.76
N ALA A 126 22.75 6.55 29.89
CA ALA A 126 21.57 5.70 30.02
C ALA A 126 20.43 6.15 29.12
N ALA A 127 20.18 7.46 29.00
CA ALA A 127 19.18 8.00 28.08
C ALA A 127 19.51 7.66 26.62
N LEU A 128 20.77 7.80 26.21
CA LEU A 128 21.22 7.43 24.86
C LEU A 128 21.07 5.92 24.59
N ARG A 129 21.43 5.06 25.55
CA ARG A 129 21.22 3.60 25.41
C ARG A 129 19.74 3.26 25.26
N ASN A 130 18.86 3.87 26.06
CA ASN A 130 17.41 3.66 25.96
C ASN A 130 16.85 4.09 24.60
N VAL A 131 17.26 5.27 24.10
CA VAL A 131 16.81 5.75 22.79
C VAL A 131 17.30 4.83 21.67
N ALA A 132 18.57 4.40 21.71
CA ALA A 132 19.13 3.48 20.73
C ALA A 132 18.41 2.12 20.73
N GLN A 133 18.14 1.57 21.91
CA GLN A 133 17.40 0.32 22.06
C GLN A 133 15.98 0.42 21.50
N ARG A 134 15.23 1.47 21.87
CA ARG A 134 13.86 1.69 21.37
C ARG A 134 13.83 1.85 19.85
N LEU A 135 14.79 2.59 19.30
CA LEU A 135 14.88 2.77 17.84
C LEU A 135 15.11 1.43 17.14
N PHE A 136 15.98 0.59 17.70
CA PHE A 136 16.24 -0.74 17.17
C PHE A 136 15.01 -1.66 17.26
N GLU A 137 14.34 -1.69 18.41
CA GLU A 137 13.11 -2.46 18.63
C GLU A 137 12.00 -2.04 17.66
N ILE A 138 11.81 -0.73 17.46
CA ILE A 138 10.83 -0.20 16.50
C ILE A 138 11.18 -0.63 15.08
N TYR A 139 12.43 -0.47 14.66
CA TYR A 139 12.87 -0.88 13.33
C TYR A 139 12.69 -2.38 13.10
N GLN A 140 13.09 -3.20 14.06
CA GLN A 140 12.94 -4.65 13.98
C GLN A 140 11.47 -5.04 13.88
N THR A 141 10.61 -4.50 14.75
CA THR A 141 9.17 -4.77 14.75
C THR A 141 8.53 -4.35 13.43
N GLN A 142 8.82 -3.15 12.93
CA GLN A 142 8.30 -2.67 11.64
C GLN A 142 8.77 -3.53 10.46
N SER A 143 10.03 -3.96 10.46
CA SER A 143 10.57 -4.83 9.41
C SER A 143 9.92 -6.21 9.43
N GLU A 144 9.74 -6.80 10.62
CA GLU A 144 9.11 -8.12 10.77
C GLU A 144 7.62 -8.07 10.41
N GLU A 145 6.91 -7.02 10.83
CA GLU A 145 5.51 -6.82 10.47
C GLU A 145 5.33 -6.63 8.97
N GLY A 146 6.16 -5.81 8.32
CA GLY A 146 6.14 -5.64 6.87
C GLY A 146 6.41 -6.95 6.12
N ARG A 147 7.37 -7.75 6.58
CA ARG A 147 7.64 -9.09 6.03
C ARG A 147 6.44 -10.01 6.18
N LYS A 148 5.84 -10.06 7.37
CA LYS A 148 4.68 -10.91 7.66
C LYS A 148 3.47 -10.51 6.81
N GLN A 149 3.16 -9.22 6.70
CA GLN A 149 2.08 -8.73 5.83
C GLN A 149 2.29 -9.11 4.36
N HIS A 150 3.54 -9.08 3.88
CA HIS A 150 3.88 -9.53 2.54
C HIS A 150 3.69 -11.04 2.36
N GLU A 151 4.14 -11.85 3.32
CA GLU A 151 3.93 -13.30 3.34
C GLU A 151 2.43 -13.65 3.37
N ASP A 152 1.65 -12.99 4.22
CA ASP A 152 0.20 -13.17 4.29
C ASP A 152 -0.48 -12.78 2.96
N SER A 153 -0.07 -11.65 2.35
CA SER A 153 -0.61 -11.18 1.07
C SER A 153 -0.27 -12.13 -0.09
N THR A 154 0.95 -12.66 -0.12
CA THR A 154 1.39 -13.63 -1.14
C THR A 154 0.68 -14.97 -0.98
N HIS A 155 0.52 -15.47 0.25
CA HIS A 155 -0.26 -16.67 0.53
C HIS A 155 -1.73 -16.48 0.14
N PHE A 156 -2.36 -15.36 0.51
CA PHE A 156 -3.73 -15.05 0.12
C PHE A 156 -3.91 -15.03 -1.40
N LEU A 157 -2.98 -14.39 -2.12
CA LEU A 157 -3.02 -14.35 -3.58
C LEU A 157 -2.86 -15.75 -4.19
N GLN A 158 -2.01 -16.59 -3.61
CA GLN A 158 -1.81 -17.97 -4.07
C GLN A 158 -3.07 -18.82 -3.88
N VAL A 159 -3.72 -18.73 -2.72
CA VAL A 159 -4.99 -19.42 -2.46
C VAL A 159 -6.07 -18.95 -3.43
N ASN A 160 -6.24 -17.64 -3.60
CA ASN A 160 -7.23 -17.08 -4.52
C ASN A 160 -6.99 -17.54 -5.97
N LYS A 161 -5.72 -17.57 -6.40
CA LYS A 161 -5.34 -18.10 -7.71
C LYS A 161 -5.80 -19.56 -7.88
N LEU A 162 -5.52 -20.42 -6.91
CA LEU A 162 -5.91 -21.84 -6.95
C LEU A 162 -7.43 -22.01 -6.97
N GLU A 163 -8.17 -21.23 -6.18
CA GLU A 163 -9.64 -21.23 -6.20
C GLU A 163 -10.19 -20.85 -7.58
N LYS A 164 -9.63 -19.80 -8.21
CA LYS A 164 -10.03 -19.37 -9.55
C LYS A 164 -9.66 -20.37 -10.65
N GLU A 165 -8.52 -21.04 -10.53
CA GLU A 165 -8.15 -22.15 -11.42
C GLU A 165 -9.14 -23.32 -11.28
N GLN A 166 -9.58 -23.63 -10.06
CA GLN A 166 -10.57 -24.68 -9.81
C GLN A 166 -11.96 -24.33 -10.35
N GLU A 167 -12.44 -23.10 -10.12
CA GLU A 167 -13.70 -22.59 -10.69
C GLU A 167 -13.67 -22.68 -12.23
N LEU A 168 -12.56 -22.27 -12.85
CA LEU A 168 -12.38 -22.34 -14.30
C LEU A 168 -12.45 -23.79 -14.79
N LYS A 169 -11.79 -24.72 -14.11
CA LYS A 169 -11.82 -26.14 -14.46
C LYS A 169 -13.24 -26.71 -14.41
N GLN A 170 -14.02 -26.37 -13.39
CA GLN A 170 -15.42 -26.78 -13.28
C GLN A 170 -16.28 -26.21 -14.43
N HIS A 171 -16.07 -24.94 -14.80
CA HIS A 171 -16.76 -24.34 -15.93
C HIS A 171 -16.41 -25.00 -17.27
N VAL A 172 -15.14 -25.34 -17.49
CA VAL A 172 -14.70 -26.07 -18.69
C VAL A 172 -15.35 -27.45 -18.75
N GLU A 173 -15.39 -28.18 -17.63
CA GLU A 173 -16.04 -29.50 -17.58
C GLU A 173 -17.55 -29.41 -17.84
N HIS A 174 -18.23 -28.41 -17.29
CA HIS A 174 -19.64 -28.15 -17.60
C HIS A 174 -19.86 -27.80 -19.08
N LEU A 175 -18.98 -26.98 -19.68
CA LEU A 175 -19.05 -26.65 -21.11
C LEU A 175 -18.88 -27.89 -21.99
N ASN A 176 -17.95 -28.79 -21.64
CA ASN A 176 -17.76 -30.06 -22.35
C ASN A 176 -19.02 -30.92 -22.28
N GLN A 177 -19.65 -31.06 -21.11
CA GLN A 177 -20.91 -31.79 -20.96
C GLN A 177 -22.05 -31.20 -21.80
N VAL A 178 -22.11 -29.86 -21.92
CA VAL A 178 -23.09 -29.19 -22.78
C VAL A 178 -22.78 -29.45 -24.26
N ALA A 179 -21.52 -29.43 -24.66
CA ALA A 179 -21.09 -29.73 -26.02
C ALA A 179 -21.43 -31.17 -26.42
N GLU A 180 -21.16 -32.16 -25.57
CA GLU A 180 -21.51 -33.56 -25.78
C GLU A 180 -23.02 -33.75 -25.96
N LYS A 181 -23.84 -33.14 -25.09
CA LYS A 181 -25.31 -33.17 -25.23
C LYS A 181 -25.80 -32.51 -26.51
N LEU A 182 -25.15 -31.43 -26.94
CA LEU A 182 -25.49 -30.76 -28.19
C LEU A 182 -25.18 -31.65 -29.40
N GLU A 183 -24.03 -32.34 -29.39
CA GLU A 183 -23.67 -33.31 -30.43
C GLU A 183 -24.64 -34.50 -30.47
N GLU A 184 -25.03 -35.06 -29.33
CA GLU A 184 -26.04 -36.12 -29.25
C GLU A 184 -27.37 -35.69 -29.87
N LYS A 185 -27.83 -34.48 -29.54
CA LYS A 185 -29.06 -33.90 -30.10
C LYS A 185 -28.93 -33.67 -31.60
N HIS A 186 -27.77 -33.19 -32.07
CA HIS A 186 -27.50 -33.02 -33.49
C HIS A 186 -27.56 -34.34 -34.25
N ASN A 187 -26.93 -35.40 -33.72
CA ASN A 187 -26.99 -36.74 -34.29
C ASN A 187 -28.43 -37.27 -34.37
N LYS A 188 -29.24 -37.00 -33.33
CA LYS A 188 -30.66 -37.36 -33.32
C LYS A 188 -31.48 -36.60 -34.37
N ILE A 189 -31.20 -35.32 -34.60
CA ILE A 189 -31.80 -34.52 -35.68
C ILE A 189 -31.49 -35.17 -37.02
N THR A 190 -30.20 -35.41 -37.31
CA THR A 190 -29.74 -35.99 -38.59
C THR A 190 -30.39 -37.36 -38.85
N ALA A 191 -30.50 -38.21 -37.81
CA ALA A 191 -31.17 -39.49 -37.92
C ALA A 191 -32.67 -39.35 -38.27
N LEU A 192 -33.39 -38.44 -37.59
CA LEU A 192 -34.81 -38.18 -37.86
C LEU A 192 -35.05 -37.58 -39.25
N GLU A 193 -34.20 -36.65 -39.69
CA GLU A 193 -34.25 -36.07 -41.03
C GLU A 193 -34.08 -37.14 -42.10
N SER A 194 -33.11 -38.04 -41.94
CA SER A 194 -32.90 -39.16 -42.87
C SER A 194 -34.10 -40.11 -42.92
N LEU A 195 -34.75 -40.36 -41.77
CA LEU A 195 -35.95 -41.19 -41.69
C LEU A 195 -37.12 -40.55 -42.44
N VAL A 196 -37.36 -39.26 -42.18
CA VAL A 196 -38.42 -38.49 -42.86
C VAL A 196 -38.18 -38.47 -44.37
N GLN A 197 -36.95 -38.23 -44.83
CA GLN A 197 -36.62 -38.26 -46.26
C GLN A 197 -36.92 -39.61 -46.91
N ARG A 198 -36.60 -40.73 -46.23
CA ARG A 198 -36.93 -42.07 -46.72
C ARG A 198 -38.45 -42.28 -46.80
N MET A 199 -39.18 -41.90 -45.77
CA MET A 199 -40.64 -41.99 -45.74
C MET A 199 -41.30 -41.12 -46.82
N GLU A 200 -40.77 -39.93 -47.09
CA GLU A 200 -41.25 -39.06 -48.17
C GLU A 200 -40.96 -39.64 -49.56
N LYS A 201 -39.84 -40.33 -49.72
CA LYS A 201 -39.53 -41.07 -50.97
C LYS A 201 -40.50 -42.23 -51.16
N GLU A 202 -40.78 -43.01 -50.12
CA GLU A 202 -41.76 -44.09 -50.15
C GLU A 202 -43.18 -43.58 -50.42
N LYS A 203 -43.58 -42.46 -49.81
CA LYS A 203 -44.86 -41.82 -50.11
C LYS A 203 -44.98 -41.46 -51.60
N ARG A 204 -43.91 -40.92 -52.21
CA ARG A 204 -43.88 -40.59 -53.64
C ARG A 204 -44.05 -41.84 -54.51
N THR A 205 -43.33 -42.93 -54.22
CA THR A 205 -43.44 -44.17 -55.00
C THR A 205 -44.82 -44.83 -54.87
N LEU A 206 -45.44 -44.79 -53.68
CA LEU A 206 -46.81 -45.26 -53.48
C LEU A 206 -47.84 -44.42 -54.25
N LEU A 207 -47.69 -43.10 -54.28
CA LEU A 207 -48.53 -42.20 -55.06
C LEU A 207 -48.43 -42.48 -56.57
N GLU A 208 -47.21 -42.66 -57.09
CA GLU A 208 -46.97 -43.01 -58.49
C GLU A 208 -47.62 -44.36 -58.86
N ARG A 209 -47.48 -45.37 -57.98
CA ARG A 209 -48.13 -46.68 -58.17
C ARG A 209 -49.65 -46.56 -58.16
N LYS A 210 -50.21 -45.83 -57.20
CA LYS A 210 -51.66 -45.58 -57.11
C LYS A 210 -52.17 -44.95 -58.42
N LEU A 211 -51.50 -43.91 -58.91
CA LEU A 211 -51.86 -43.20 -60.13
C LEU A 211 -51.79 -44.12 -61.38
N SER A 212 -50.80 -45.01 -61.44
CA SER A 212 -50.71 -46.04 -62.49
C SER A 212 -51.91 -47.01 -62.48
N LEU A 213 -52.35 -47.46 -61.29
CA LEU A 213 -53.50 -48.34 -61.15
C LEU A 213 -54.82 -47.61 -61.49
N GLU A 214 -54.97 -46.34 -61.09
CA GLU A 214 -56.11 -45.50 -61.47
C GLU A 214 -56.22 -45.34 -62.99
N ASN A 215 -55.10 -45.12 -63.69
CA ASN A 215 -55.07 -45.07 -65.15
C ASN A 215 -55.45 -46.41 -65.80
N LYS A 216 -54.94 -47.53 -65.28
CA LYS A 216 -55.33 -48.89 -65.75
C LYS A 216 -56.82 -49.15 -65.52
N LEU A 217 -57.35 -48.75 -64.36
CA LEU A 217 -58.76 -48.86 -64.03
C LEU A 217 -59.63 -48.05 -65.00
N LEU A 218 -59.20 -46.83 -65.36
CA LEU A 218 -59.84 -45.99 -66.39
C LEU A 218 -59.88 -46.69 -67.76
N GLN A 219 -58.76 -47.27 -68.20
CA GLN A 219 -58.67 -48.02 -69.47
C GLN A 219 -59.51 -49.31 -69.46
N LEU A 220 -59.59 -50.01 -68.33
CA LEU A 220 -60.42 -51.20 -68.18
C LEU A 220 -61.91 -50.86 -68.10
N LYS A 221 -62.29 -49.71 -67.52
CA LYS A 221 -63.69 -49.24 -67.52
C LYS A 221 -64.20 -48.87 -68.91
N SER A 222 -63.33 -48.44 -69.83
CA SER A 222 -63.68 -48.26 -71.24
C SER A 222 -63.91 -49.57 -72.01
N ASN A 223 -63.49 -50.72 -71.46
CA ASN A 223 -63.65 -52.05 -72.06
C ASN A 223 -64.63 -52.89 -71.23
N THR A 224 -65.86 -53.09 -71.70
CA THR A 224 -67.03 -53.58 -70.92
C THR A 224 -66.99 -55.02 -70.40
N THR A 225 -65.89 -55.78 -70.58
CA THR A 225 -65.83 -57.23 -70.34
C THR A 225 -65.14 -57.68 -69.04
N HIS A 226 -64.56 -56.78 -68.21
CA HIS A 226 -63.64 -57.18 -67.12
C HIS A 226 -64.05 -56.75 -65.69
N ALA A 227 -65.28 -57.03 -65.26
CA ALA A 227 -65.80 -56.63 -63.93
C ALA A 227 -64.98 -57.13 -62.71
N LYS A 228 -64.48 -58.38 -62.72
CA LYS A 228 -63.66 -58.93 -61.62
C LYS A 228 -62.29 -58.24 -61.50
N SER A 229 -61.69 -57.87 -62.64
CA SER A 229 -60.40 -57.15 -62.70
C SER A 229 -60.53 -55.73 -62.14
N VAL A 230 -61.62 -55.03 -62.51
CA VAL A 230 -61.95 -53.69 -62.02
C VAL A 230 -62.13 -53.70 -60.49
N GLN A 231 -62.83 -54.68 -59.93
CA GLN A 231 -63.02 -54.80 -58.48
C GLN A 231 -61.71 -55.11 -57.75
N GLY A 232 -60.83 -55.93 -58.34
CA GLY A 232 -59.49 -56.20 -57.79
C GLY A 232 -58.60 -54.96 -57.74
N LEU A 233 -58.56 -54.19 -58.83
CA LEU A 233 -57.83 -52.92 -58.91
C LEU A 233 -58.39 -51.86 -57.93
N GLN A 234 -59.71 -51.77 -57.80
CA GLN A 234 -60.36 -50.85 -56.84
C GLN A 234 -59.95 -51.16 -55.39
N LYS A 235 -59.84 -52.45 -55.03
CA LYS A 235 -59.36 -52.88 -53.71
C LYS A 235 -57.88 -52.52 -53.49
N GLU A 236 -57.03 -52.74 -54.48
CA GLU A 236 -55.60 -52.38 -54.39
C GLU A 236 -55.41 -50.85 -54.28
N ILE A 237 -56.19 -50.05 -55.01
CA ILE A 237 -56.19 -48.57 -54.89
C ILE A 237 -56.62 -48.13 -53.47
N SER A 238 -57.64 -48.78 -52.90
CA SER A 238 -58.11 -48.46 -51.54
C SER A 238 -57.06 -48.79 -50.48
N LEU A 239 -56.38 -49.94 -50.62
CA LEU A 239 -55.28 -50.35 -49.74
C LEU A 239 -54.09 -49.37 -49.83
N LEU A 240 -53.68 -48.98 -51.04
CA LEU A 240 -52.61 -47.99 -51.23
C LEU A 240 -52.98 -46.64 -50.63
N GLN A 241 -54.25 -46.23 -50.74
CA GLN A 241 -54.72 -44.98 -50.18
C GLN A 241 -54.69 -44.97 -48.64
N GLU A 242 -55.02 -46.11 -48.01
CA GLU A 242 -54.87 -46.30 -46.57
C GLU A 242 -53.40 -46.27 -46.14
N GLN A 243 -52.51 -46.97 -46.86
CA GLN A 243 -51.06 -46.93 -46.60
C GLN A 243 -50.47 -45.52 -46.72
N ILE A 244 -50.87 -44.77 -47.77
CA ILE A 244 -50.45 -43.37 -47.95
C ILE A 244 -50.94 -42.50 -46.79
N SER A 245 -52.18 -42.72 -46.32
CA SER A 245 -52.77 -41.96 -45.21
C SER A 245 -52.04 -42.23 -43.89
N HIS A 246 -51.73 -43.49 -43.58
CA HIS A 246 -50.93 -43.85 -42.41
C HIS A 246 -49.52 -43.26 -42.49
N LEU A 247 -48.85 -43.36 -43.64
CA LEU A 247 -47.50 -42.84 -43.81
C LEU A 247 -47.48 -41.31 -43.65
N GLN A 248 -48.50 -40.60 -44.16
CA GLN A 248 -48.68 -39.16 -43.95
C GLN A 248 -48.81 -38.80 -42.46
N PHE A 249 -49.57 -39.58 -41.69
CA PHE A 249 -49.72 -39.36 -40.26
C PHE A 249 -48.38 -39.52 -39.53
N VAL A 250 -47.63 -40.59 -39.81
CA VAL A 250 -46.33 -40.82 -39.18
C VAL A 250 -45.34 -39.71 -39.58
N ILE A 251 -45.28 -39.30 -40.86
CA ILE A 251 -44.45 -38.17 -41.31
C ILE A 251 -44.80 -36.89 -40.53
N HIS A 252 -46.09 -36.60 -40.33
CA HIS A 252 -46.51 -35.43 -39.57
C HIS A 252 -46.01 -35.46 -38.12
N SER A 253 -46.16 -36.61 -37.45
CA SER A 253 -45.67 -36.78 -36.06
C SER A 253 -44.14 -36.63 -35.95
N GLN A 254 -43.40 -37.14 -36.94
CA GLN A 254 -41.93 -37.01 -36.99
C GLN A 254 -41.51 -35.56 -37.24
N HIS A 255 -42.17 -34.86 -38.16
CA HIS A 255 -41.96 -33.43 -38.37
C HIS A 255 -42.24 -32.59 -37.12
N GLN A 256 -43.27 -32.95 -36.34
CA GLN A 256 -43.57 -32.27 -35.08
C GLN A 256 -42.49 -32.55 -34.01
N SER A 257 -41.95 -33.77 -33.96
CA SER A 257 -40.79 -34.09 -33.12
C SER A 257 -39.55 -33.30 -33.53
N LEU A 258 -39.23 -33.26 -34.82
CA LEU A 258 -38.11 -32.50 -35.37
C LEU A 258 -38.21 -31.00 -35.00
N ARG A 259 -39.40 -30.41 -35.16
CA ARG A 259 -39.66 -29.01 -34.76
C ARG A 259 -39.36 -28.75 -33.29
N ARG A 260 -39.74 -29.65 -32.38
CA ARG A 260 -39.44 -29.52 -30.95
C ARG A 260 -37.94 -29.55 -30.68
N VAL A 261 -37.20 -30.45 -31.31
CA VAL A 261 -35.75 -30.54 -31.12
C VAL A 261 -35.02 -29.31 -31.70
N ILE A 262 -35.49 -28.78 -32.84
CA ILE A 262 -34.97 -27.52 -33.40
C ILE A 262 -35.20 -26.36 -32.44
N GLN A 263 -36.38 -26.25 -31.83
CA GLN A 263 -36.68 -25.22 -30.83
C GLN A 263 -35.78 -25.34 -29.59
N GLU A 264 -35.51 -26.56 -29.09
CA GLU A 264 -34.55 -26.79 -28.01
C GLU A 264 -33.14 -26.30 -28.40
N MET A 265 -32.68 -26.63 -29.62
CA MET A 265 -31.38 -26.21 -30.14
C MET A 265 -31.28 -24.68 -30.30
N GLU A 266 -32.33 -24.02 -30.79
CA GLU A 266 -32.40 -22.56 -30.89
C GLU A 266 -32.33 -21.89 -29.52
N GLY A 267 -33.00 -22.45 -28.51
CA GLY A 267 -32.90 -21.98 -27.13
C GLY A 267 -31.48 -22.09 -26.57
N LEU A 268 -30.82 -23.23 -26.78
CA LEU A 268 -29.41 -23.42 -26.39
C LEU A 268 -28.48 -22.43 -27.12
N LYS A 269 -28.71 -22.18 -28.40
CA LYS A 269 -27.94 -21.20 -29.20
C LYS A 269 -28.08 -19.78 -28.67
N ILE A 270 -29.26 -19.36 -28.21
CA ILE A 270 -29.47 -18.05 -27.59
C ILE A 270 -28.70 -17.96 -26.26
N ASN A 271 -28.77 -19.00 -25.42
CA ASN A 271 -28.02 -19.05 -24.16
C ASN A 271 -26.50 -18.99 -24.39
N LEU A 272 -25.98 -19.74 -25.37
CA LEU A 272 -24.57 -19.67 -25.76
C LEU A 272 -24.15 -18.25 -26.15
N LYS A 273 -24.93 -17.57 -27.00
CA LYS A 273 -24.68 -16.16 -27.36
C LYS A 273 -24.71 -15.21 -26.16
N GLU A 274 -25.51 -15.51 -25.14
CA GLU A 274 -25.53 -14.72 -23.91
C GLU A 274 -24.28 -14.96 -23.07
N GLN A 275 -23.80 -16.21 -22.97
CA GLN A 275 -22.52 -16.53 -22.33
C GLN A 275 -21.35 -15.87 -23.05
N ASP A 276 -21.33 -15.89 -24.39
CA ASP A 276 -20.29 -15.22 -25.19
C ASP A 276 -20.20 -13.72 -24.86
N LYS A 277 -21.35 -13.04 -24.75
CA LYS A 277 -21.39 -11.62 -24.32
C LYS A 277 -20.87 -11.42 -22.89
N ARG A 278 -21.14 -12.35 -21.97
CA ARG A 278 -20.60 -12.30 -20.60
C ARG A 278 -19.09 -12.48 -20.60
N ILE A 279 -18.57 -13.41 -21.41
CA ILE A 279 -17.13 -13.63 -21.60
C ILE A 279 -16.47 -12.37 -22.17
N GLU A 280 -17.07 -11.72 -23.17
CA GLU A 280 -16.58 -10.47 -23.74
C GLU A 280 -16.49 -9.35 -22.70
N ASN A 281 -17.55 -9.13 -21.90
CA ASN A 281 -17.54 -8.15 -20.82
C ASN A 281 -16.48 -8.45 -19.74
N LEU A 282 -16.34 -9.71 -19.35
CA LEU A 282 -15.30 -10.13 -18.40
C LEU A 282 -13.89 -9.91 -18.98
N LYS A 283 -13.70 -10.17 -20.27
CA LYS A 283 -12.44 -9.92 -20.98
C LYS A 283 -12.09 -8.42 -20.99
N ASP A 284 -13.06 -7.55 -21.24
CA ASP A 284 -12.86 -6.10 -21.15
C ASP A 284 -12.48 -5.66 -19.73
N LYS A 285 -13.13 -6.22 -18.71
CA LYS A 285 -12.79 -5.95 -17.30
C LYS A 285 -11.36 -6.40 -16.98
N VAL A 286 -10.94 -7.57 -17.46
CA VAL A 286 -9.56 -8.06 -17.30
C VAL A 286 -8.58 -7.11 -17.99
N ASN A 287 -8.85 -6.69 -19.22
CA ASN A 287 -7.99 -5.73 -19.94
C ASN A 287 -7.82 -4.40 -19.18
N VAL A 288 -8.90 -3.86 -18.61
CA VAL A 288 -8.85 -2.64 -17.78
C VAL A 288 -8.01 -2.87 -16.53
N LEU A 289 -8.22 -3.98 -15.82
CA LEU A 289 -7.45 -4.32 -14.63
C LEU A 289 -5.97 -4.57 -14.94
N GLU A 290 -5.65 -5.21 -16.07
CA GLU A 290 -4.28 -5.40 -16.54
C GLU A 290 -3.59 -4.07 -16.86
N ALA A 291 -4.30 -3.13 -17.51
CA ALA A 291 -3.79 -1.79 -17.77
C ALA A 291 -3.52 -1.03 -16.47
N GLN A 292 -4.45 -1.08 -15.51
CA GLN A 292 -4.26 -0.49 -14.17
C GLN A 292 -3.09 -1.14 -13.42
N ASN A 293 -2.95 -2.46 -13.48
CA ASN A 293 -1.85 -3.18 -12.85
C ASN A 293 -0.50 -2.78 -13.48
N LYS A 294 -0.45 -2.64 -14.81
CA LYS A 294 0.74 -2.16 -15.52
C LYS A 294 1.08 -0.73 -15.13
N GLU A 295 0.10 0.17 -15.02
CA GLU A 295 0.31 1.54 -14.55
C GLU A 295 0.84 1.58 -13.11
N LEU A 296 0.25 0.79 -12.21
CA LEU A 296 0.72 0.67 -10.82
C LEU A 296 2.14 0.11 -10.76
N LYS A 297 2.47 -0.92 -11.54
CA LYS A 297 3.84 -1.45 -11.67
C LYS A 297 4.82 -0.37 -12.14
N THR A 298 4.46 0.41 -13.16
CA THR A 298 5.30 1.53 -13.63
C THR A 298 5.47 2.59 -12.55
N LYS A 299 4.41 2.94 -11.80
CA LYS A 299 4.51 3.86 -10.67
C LYS A 299 5.44 3.32 -9.59
N VAL A 300 5.26 2.07 -9.18
CA VAL A 300 6.14 1.42 -8.18
C VAL A 300 7.59 1.39 -8.66
N ALA A 301 7.83 1.05 -9.93
CA ALA A 301 9.15 1.09 -10.54
C ALA A 301 9.75 2.51 -10.46
N LEU A 302 8.98 3.54 -10.84
CA LEU A 302 9.39 4.93 -10.72
C LEU A 302 9.75 5.29 -9.27
N TRP A 303 8.91 4.97 -8.28
CA TRP A 303 9.20 5.22 -6.86
C TRP A 303 10.44 4.46 -6.36
N SER A 304 10.73 3.28 -6.93
CA SER A 304 11.91 2.47 -6.58
C SER A 304 13.19 2.92 -7.30
N GLU A 305 13.10 3.44 -8.52
CA GLU A 305 14.21 3.99 -9.31
C GLU A 305 14.54 5.42 -8.92
N THR A 306 13.58 6.18 -8.41
CA THR A 306 13.86 7.49 -7.82
C THR A 306 14.80 7.23 -6.65
N PRO A 307 16.09 7.59 -6.74
CA PRO A 307 16.99 7.40 -5.61
C PRO A 307 16.40 8.23 -4.48
N ARG A 308 16.26 7.65 -3.28
CA ARG A 308 16.21 8.47 -2.05
C ARG A 308 17.37 9.44 -2.19
N THR A 309 17.07 10.67 -2.58
CA THR A 309 18.10 11.63 -2.93
C THR A 309 18.79 11.88 -1.61
N MET A 310 19.95 11.24 -1.42
CA MET A 310 20.83 11.61 -0.35
C MET A 310 21.19 13.07 -0.64
N VAL A 311 20.51 13.97 0.06
CA VAL A 311 20.89 15.37 0.14
C VAL A 311 22.19 15.39 0.93
N SER A 312 23.28 15.04 0.24
CA SER A 312 24.64 15.22 0.69
C SER A 312 25.25 16.36 -0.11
N LYS A 313 25.35 17.49 0.59
CA LYS A 313 26.20 18.67 0.36
C LYS A 313 27.36 18.47 -0.62
N ALA A 314 27.45 19.36 -1.62
CA ALA A 314 28.65 20.18 -1.84
C ALA A 314 28.37 21.35 -2.80
N VAL A 315 28.58 22.56 -2.27
CA VAL A 315 29.20 23.74 -2.91
C VAL A 315 28.75 24.12 -4.33
N ALA A 316 27.90 25.15 -4.41
CA ALA A 316 27.98 26.16 -5.46
C ALA A 316 27.56 27.52 -4.88
N THR A 317 28.48 28.16 -4.16
CA THR A 317 28.43 29.63 -4.01
C THR A 317 28.71 30.25 -5.36
N ARG A 318 27.72 30.91 -5.95
CA ARG A 318 27.80 32.31 -6.39
C ARG A 318 26.51 32.78 -7.06
N HIS A 319 26.04 33.92 -6.54
CA HIS A 319 25.22 34.92 -7.21
C HIS A 319 23.80 34.50 -7.66
N CYS A 320 22.82 34.88 -6.85
CA CYS A 320 21.61 35.58 -7.30
C CYS A 320 20.98 36.28 -6.09
N LEU A 321 21.55 37.43 -5.74
CA LEU A 321 20.73 38.51 -5.18
C LEU A 321 19.72 38.89 -6.28
N TYR A 322 18.49 39.16 -5.87
CA TYR A 322 17.35 39.70 -6.62
C TYR A 322 16.18 38.74 -6.85
N LEU A 323 15.05 39.20 -6.31
CA LEU A 323 13.66 38.92 -6.68
C LEU A 323 13.08 37.59 -6.21
N PHE A 324 12.56 37.59 -4.97
CA PHE A 324 11.18 37.19 -4.72
C PHE A 324 10.66 37.94 -3.48
N LYS A 325 10.10 39.14 -3.72
CA LYS A 325 9.09 39.71 -2.82
C LYS A 325 7.89 38.78 -2.89
N CYS A 326 7.61 38.03 -1.83
CA CYS A 326 6.34 37.32 -1.68
C CYS A 326 5.50 38.01 -0.58
N PRO A 327 4.19 38.27 -0.81
CA PRO A 327 3.44 39.30 -0.10
C PRO A 327 2.56 38.70 1.00
N CYS A 328 3.15 38.25 2.11
CA CYS A 328 2.39 37.58 3.18
C CYS A 328 2.55 38.18 4.59
N LEU A 329 3.22 39.32 4.76
CA LEU A 329 3.40 39.96 6.06
C LEU A 329 2.75 41.34 6.15
N TYR A 330 1.48 41.41 5.76
CA TYR A 330 0.60 42.52 6.11
C TYR A 330 -0.77 41.92 6.35
N LEU A 331 -1.04 41.46 7.58
CA LEU A 331 -2.37 41.32 8.20
C LEU A 331 -2.22 40.47 9.46
N GLU A 332 -1.58 40.99 10.52
CA GLU A 332 -1.83 40.52 11.91
C GLU A 332 -1.19 41.46 12.93
N SER A 333 -1.62 42.73 12.96
CA SER A 333 -1.27 43.61 14.10
C SER A 333 -2.34 44.61 14.50
N LYS A 334 -3.61 44.35 14.17
CA LYS A 334 -4.75 45.08 14.76
C LYS A 334 -5.91 44.12 14.92
N TYR A 335 -6.57 44.18 16.08
CA TYR A 335 -7.57 43.23 16.63
C TYR A 335 -6.90 41.99 17.23
N VAL A 336 -6.82 41.80 18.56
CA VAL A 336 -7.93 41.69 19.52
C VAL A 336 -7.43 42.09 20.92
N MET A 337 -7.94 43.20 21.48
CA MET A 337 -8.76 43.31 22.71
C MET A 337 -8.10 42.72 23.98
N ASN A 338 -7.61 43.52 24.93
CA ASN A 338 -8.39 44.39 25.82
C ASN A 338 -9.56 43.64 26.47
N VAL A 339 -9.26 42.82 27.49
CA VAL A 339 -10.22 42.34 28.48
C VAL A 339 -9.53 42.23 29.84
N LYS A 340 -10.08 42.99 30.80
CA LYS A 340 -9.83 43.10 32.25
C LYS A 340 -8.68 43.98 32.72
#